data_AF-E3RIB2-F1
#
_entry.id   AF-E3RIB2-F1
#
_cell.length_a   1.000
_cell.length_b   1.000
_cell.length_c   1.000
_cell.angle_alpha   90.00
_cell.angle_beta   90.00
_cell.angle_gamma   90.00
#
_symmetry.space_group_name_H-M   'P 1'
#
loop_
_entity.id
_entity.type
_entity.pdbx_description
1 polymer ?
#
loop_
_entity_poly.entity_id
_entity_poly.type
_entity_poly.pdbx_seq_one_letter_code
_entity_poly.pdbx_strand_id
1 'polypeptide(L)'
;MYIKALSVLALVGAAQAHMSMYYPAPLGGAPGINRQSKALDPEFNFPLGCCGPDGGDSRPSPGICRGHLDKYDTEKASVTWKPGQDAHFQLTNYDYDPQAPGGTHSGGSCQVGFSLDKGKTWKMAASYHGACPHATEDGSPEAQTFDFKVPTGMPAGDALFGWVWLNREHEAFMNCAKVNIAADSSTEPSKPSQSATQPKPPAYSATKPDPPAYSPAKPKETPAPQVPQPQVDPPNNQQPPVVTVTTVVATTIYQAYEPSAIPTSEAEQPDNSYGDSQKWGRPHPEVKPNTRRYDVDGSRCDCRRDELTLAARCFCNSPDKAIERKALRLHRRTFYRRTDACDWKTAPKMEVSYYTTDAKCAAGAKDRLPESDNFELAWDVNCGVVAGISDYEIKTFTCDMYG
;
A
#
# COMPACT_ATOMS: atom_id res chain seq x y z
N MET A 1 3.04 51.20 -44.89
CA MET A 1 3.97 51.08 -43.76
C MET A 1 3.57 49.83 -42.99
N TYR A 2 4.47 48.85 -42.92
CA TYR A 2 4.25 47.54 -42.31
C TYR A 2 4.17 47.67 -40.78
N ILE A 3 3.05 47.26 -40.18
CA ILE A 3 2.96 47.05 -38.74
C ILE A 3 3.54 45.67 -38.46
N LYS A 4 4.66 45.65 -37.75
CA LYS A 4 5.38 44.44 -37.34
C LYS A 4 4.51 43.62 -36.39
N ALA A 5 4.24 42.37 -36.76
CA ALA A 5 3.72 41.37 -35.84
C ALA A 5 4.80 41.05 -34.80
N LEU A 6 4.48 41.24 -33.52
CA LEU A 6 5.23 40.68 -32.40
C LEU A 6 4.71 39.26 -32.19
N SER A 7 5.39 38.26 -32.75
CA SER A 7 5.17 36.86 -32.38
C SER A 7 5.71 36.62 -30.98
N VAL A 8 4.81 36.41 -30.02
CA VAL A 8 5.15 35.78 -28.74
C VAL A 8 5.40 34.31 -29.03
N LEU A 9 6.66 33.90 -29.11
CA LEU A 9 7.04 32.49 -29.00
C LEU A 9 6.72 32.05 -27.57
N ALA A 10 5.53 31.50 -27.36
CA ALA A 10 5.30 30.62 -26.23
C ALA A 10 6.16 29.37 -26.50
N LEU A 11 7.34 29.29 -25.89
CA LEU A 11 8.01 28.00 -25.69
C LEU A 11 7.10 27.20 -24.75
N VAL A 12 6.18 26.44 -25.33
CA VAL A 12 5.56 25.31 -24.65
C VAL A 12 6.67 24.29 -24.50
N GLY A 13 7.46 24.42 -23.44
CA GLY A 13 8.32 23.32 -23.00
C GLY A 13 7.40 22.17 -22.66
N ALA A 14 7.48 21.07 -23.40
CA ALA A 14 6.88 19.83 -22.96
C ALA A 14 7.54 19.50 -21.62
N ALA A 15 6.83 19.73 -20.52
CA ALA A 15 7.30 19.31 -19.21
C ALA A 15 7.26 17.78 -19.20
N GLN A 16 8.40 17.16 -19.50
CA GLN A 16 8.59 15.74 -19.20
C GLN A 16 8.50 15.58 -17.69
N ALA A 17 7.68 14.65 -17.25
CA ALA A 17 7.48 14.40 -15.84
C ALA A 17 7.58 12.89 -15.60
N HIS A 18 8.81 12.45 -15.42
CA HIS A 18 9.09 11.04 -15.21
C HIS A 18 9.06 10.71 -13.71
N MET A 19 8.28 9.70 -13.32
CA MET A 19 8.28 9.18 -11.96
C MET A 19 8.77 7.74 -11.96
N SER A 20 9.41 7.34 -10.88
CA SER A 20 9.74 5.95 -10.62
C SER A 20 9.38 5.54 -9.21
N MET A 21 9.33 4.23 -8.97
CA MET A 21 9.33 3.71 -7.61
C MET A 21 10.62 4.11 -6.87
N TYR A 22 10.46 4.43 -5.59
CA TYR A 22 11.53 4.62 -4.62
C TYR A 22 11.54 3.49 -3.59
N TYR A 23 10.36 3.14 -3.08
CA TYR A 23 10.17 2.10 -2.07
C TYR A 23 8.95 1.22 -2.40
N PRO A 24 9.05 -0.11 -2.28
CA PRO A 24 10.25 -0.89 -2.01
C PRO A 24 11.32 -0.69 -3.07
N ALA A 25 12.60 -0.92 -2.73
CA ALA A 25 13.71 -0.65 -3.66
C ALA A 25 13.49 -1.42 -4.97
N PRO A 26 13.37 -0.74 -6.12
CA PRO A 26 12.93 -1.38 -7.35
C PRO A 26 14.10 -2.06 -8.07
N LEU A 27 13.78 -3.14 -8.79
CA LEU A 27 14.70 -3.81 -9.69
C LEU A 27 15.11 -2.83 -10.79
N GLY A 28 16.41 -2.56 -10.93
CA GLY A 28 16.92 -1.58 -11.89
C GLY A 28 16.89 -0.11 -11.45
N GLY A 29 16.43 0.18 -10.24
CA GLY A 29 16.57 1.52 -9.66
C GLY A 29 18.03 1.94 -9.52
N ALA A 30 18.28 3.25 -9.48
CA ALA A 30 19.63 3.79 -9.35
C ALA A 30 20.32 3.28 -8.07
N PRO A 31 21.66 3.17 -8.01
CA PRO A 31 22.37 2.72 -6.81
C PRO A 31 22.03 3.50 -5.52
N GLY A 32 21.65 4.78 -5.65
CA GLY A 32 21.19 5.62 -4.54
C GLY A 32 19.81 5.20 -3.96
N ILE A 33 19.01 4.48 -4.75
CA ILE A 33 17.66 4.00 -4.39
C ILE A 33 17.73 2.49 -4.07
N ASN A 34 18.34 1.70 -4.95
CA ASN A 34 18.58 0.28 -4.77
C ASN A 34 20.09 -0.02 -4.68
N ARG A 35 20.57 -0.24 -3.46
CA ARG A 35 22.00 -0.52 -3.19
C ARG A 35 22.53 -1.82 -3.82
N GLN A 36 21.66 -2.68 -4.35
CA GLN A 36 22.05 -3.91 -5.06
C GLN A 36 22.34 -3.67 -6.54
N SER A 37 21.90 -2.52 -7.07
CA SER A 37 22.09 -2.17 -8.48
C SER A 37 23.53 -1.81 -8.78
N LYS A 38 24.04 -2.38 -9.88
CA LYS A 38 25.44 -2.22 -10.33
C LYS A 38 25.59 -1.23 -11.48
N ALA A 39 24.51 -0.94 -12.18
CA ALA A 39 24.46 -0.05 -13.33
C ALA A 39 23.23 0.85 -13.21
N LEU A 40 23.38 2.08 -13.69
CA LEU A 40 22.27 3.01 -13.86
C LEU A 40 21.60 2.73 -15.20
N ASP A 41 20.28 2.56 -15.18
CA ASP A 41 19.45 2.64 -16.38
C ASP A 41 18.99 4.11 -16.52
N PRO A 42 19.51 4.87 -17.49
CA PRO A 42 19.17 6.28 -17.64
C PRO A 42 17.70 6.49 -18.02
N GLU A 43 17.05 5.46 -18.56
CA GLU A 43 15.65 5.53 -18.97
C GLU A 43 14.70 4.94 -17.91
N PHE A 44 15.18 4.61 -16.71
CA PHE A 44 14.40 3.82 -15.74
C PHE A 44 13.04 4.43 -15.37
N ASN A 45 12.95 5.76 -15.35
CA ASN A 45 11.75 6.53 -15.07
C ASN A 45 10.97 6.91 -16.33
N PHE A 46 11.39 6.51 -17.53
CA PHE A 46 10.73 6.88 -18.79
C PHE A 46 9.48 6.00 -19.02
N PRO A 47 8.47 6.51 -19.74
CA PRO A 47 7.34 5.72 -20.23
C PRO A 47 7.77 4.37 -20.85
N LEU A 48 6.96 3.35 -20.64
CA LEU A 48 7.04 2.10 -21.38
C LEU A 48 6.72 2.37 -22.84
N GLY A 49 7.54 1.82 -23.73
CA GLY A 49 7.27 1.81 -25.18
C GLY A 49 6.84 3.18 -25.70
N CYS A 50 7.45 4.23 -25.17
CA CYS A 50 7.22 5.61 -25.52
C CYS A 50 8.54 6.34 -25.25
N CYS A 51 8.59 7.58 -25.69
CA CYS A 51 9.53 7.99 -26.71
C CYS A 51 10.91 8.34 -26.12
N GLY A 52 11.92 8.50 -26.96
CA GLY A 52 13.24 8.97 -26.49
C GLY A 52 13.16 10.32 -25.76
N PRO A 53 14.31 10.86 -25.27
CA PRO A 53 14.36 12.11 -24.49
C PRO A 53 13.66 13.33 -25.11
N ASP A 54 13.30 13.29 -26.39
CA ASP A 54 12.55 14.36 -27.08
C ASP A 54 11.03 14.14 -27.14
N GLY A 55 10.49 13.10 -26.51
CA GLY A 55 9.04 12.84 -26.44
C GLY A 55 8.37 12.34 -27.73
N GLY A 56 9.15 11.83 -28.71
CA GLY A 56 8.75 11.31 -30.05
C GLY A 56 7.55 10.33 -30.20
N ASP A 57 7.69 9.19 -30.89
CA ASP A 57 6.58 8.25 -31.15
C ASP A 57 6.55 7.04 -30.20
N SER A 58 5.37 6.40 -30.05
CA SER A 58 5.22 5.14 -29.32
C SER A 58 6.01 3.99 -29.98
N ARG A 59 6.53 3.09 -29.15
CA ARG A 59 7.40 1.96 -29.47
C ARG A 59 6.94 0.70 -28.72
N PRO A 60 7.49 -0.48 -29.03
CA PRO A 60 7.27 -1.66 -28.20
C PRO A 60 7.78 -1.45 -26.77
N SER A 61 7.12 -2.10 -25.81
CA SER A 61 7.56 -2.09 -24.41
C SER A 61 8.98 -2.67 -24.28
N PRO A 62 9.85 -2.10 -23.42
CA PRO A 62 11.13 -2.73 -23.06
C PRO A 62 10.94 -4.04 -22.25
N GLY A 63 9.71 -4.41 -21.93
CA GLY A 63 9.34 -5.63 -21.22
C GLY A 63 8.83 -5.36 -19.80
N ILE A 64 8.41 -6.43 -19.13
CA ILE A 64 7.91 -6.40 -17.75
C ILE A 64 8.98 -5.82 -16.82
N CYS A 65 8.55 -4.97 -15.88
CA CYS A 65 9.46 -4.26 -14.96
C CYS A 65 10.50 -3.42 -15.70
N ARG A 66 10.11 -2.84 -16.84
CA ARG A 66 10.98 -2.09 -17.76
C ARG A 66 12.21 -2.88 -18.23
N GLY A 67 12.07 -4.20 -18.37
CA GLY A 67 13.14 -5.09 -18.80
C GLY A 67 14.02 -5.66 -17.68
N HIS A 68 13.81 -5.27 -16.41
CA HIS A 68 14.65 -5.65 -15.27
C HIS A 68 14.21 -6.94 -14.56
N LEU A 69 13.48 -7.81 -15.24
CA LEU A 69 12.99 -9.06 -14.65
C LEU A 69 14.12 -10.06 -14.38
N ASP A 70 15.22 -9.98 -15.12
CA ASP A 70 16.46 -10.75 -14.91
C ASP A 70 17.05 -10.55 -13.50
N LYS A 71 16.81 -9.38 -12.90
CA LYS A 71 17.28 -9.05 -11.55
C LYS A 71 16.51 -9.76 -10.45
N TYR A 72 15.33 -10.33 -10.72
CA TYR A 72 14.53 -11.02 -9.71
C TYR A 72 15.27 -12.20 -9.06
N ASP A 73 16.07 -12.93 -9.83
CA ASP A 73 16.79 -14.10 -9.33
C ASP A 73 18.13 -13.75 -8.66
N THR A 74 18.63 -12.54 -8.88
CA THR A 74 19.96 -12.12 -8.38
C THR A 74 19.89 -11.12 -7.23
N GLU A 75 18.83 -10.32 -7.15
CA GLU A 75 18.58 -9.39 -6.05
C GLU A 75 17.79 -10.05 -4.91
N LYS A 76 18.05 -9.57 -3.69
CA LYS A 76 17.29 -9.95 -2.49
C LYS A 76 16.06 -9.06 -2.36
N ALA A 77 15.01 -9.60 -1.74
CA ALA A 77 13.84 -8.82 -1.37
C ALA A 77 14.24 -7.64 -0.47
N SER A 78 13.76 -6.44 -0.81
CA SER A 78 14.10 -5.22 -0.06
C SER A 78 13.21 -5.02 1.17
N VAL A 79 12.07 -5.72 1.23
CA VAL A 79 11.13 -5.69 2.34
C VAL A 79 10.42 -7.03 2.49
N THR A 80 10.02 -7.33 3.74
CA THR A 80 9.09 -8.41 4.06
C THR A 80 7.76 -7.83 4.53
N TRP A 81 6.65 -8.30 3.94
CA TRP A 81 5.30 -7.98 4.40
C TRP A 81 4.54 -9.23 4.80
N LYS A 82 3.51 -9.07 5.64
CA LYS A 82 2.55 -10.14 5.96
C LYS A 82 1.27 -9.99 5.13
N PRO A 83 0.58 -11.08 4.78
CA PRO A 83 -0.77 -11.00 4.23
C PRO A 83 -1.70 -10.15 5.09
N GLY A 84 -2.55 -9.32 4.47
CA GLY A 84 -3.48 -8.42 5.16
C GLY A 84 -2.84 -7.23 5.89
N GLN A 85 -1.51 -7.12 5.92
CA GLN A 85 -0.81 -6.04 6.60
C GLN A 85 -1.03 -4.69 5.89
N ASP A 86 -1.19 -3.62 6.68
CA ASP A 86 -1.02 -2.26 6.18
C ASP A 86 0.43 -2.03 5.70
N ALA A 87 0.58 -1.67 4.44
CA ALA A 87 1.85 -1.42 3.76
C ALA A 87 1.79 -0.08 3.02
N HIS A 88 2.92 0.33 2.45
CA HIS A 88 3.01 1.52 1.61
C HIS A 88 4.06 1.31 0.53
N PHE A 89 3.95 2.10 -0.53
CA PHE A 89 5.01 2.32 -1.51
C PHE A 89 5.29 3.82 -1.62
N GLN A 90 6.47 4.16 -2.12
CA GLN A 90 6.85 5.54 -2.40
C GLN A 90 7.30 5.65 -3.84
N LEU A 91 6.96 6.79 -4.46
CA LEU A 91 7.48 7.18 -5.77
C LEU A 91 8.52 8.29 -5.58
N THR A 92 9.26 8.60 -6.63
CA THR A 92 10.24 9.68 -6.64
C THR A 92 10.34 10.28 -8.04
N ASN A 93 10.59 11.58 -8.10
CA ASN A 93 11.01 12.29 -9.32
C ASN A 93 12.54 12.23 -9.49
N TYR A 94 13.18 11.12 -9.12
CA TYR A 94 14.63 11.02 -9.18
C TYR A 94 15.10 11.18 -10.64
N ASP A 95 16.12 12.02 -10.85
CA ASP A 95 16.68 12.27 -12.18
C ASP A 95 17.65 11.14 -12.57
N TYR A 96 17.17 10.21 -13.39
CA TYR A 96 18.00 9.15 -14.00
C TYR A 96 18.79 9.67 -15.20
N ASP A 97 18.22 10.62 -15.92
CA ASP A 97 18.83 11.35 -17.03
C ASP A 97 18.75 12.86 -16.74
N PRO A 98 19.90 13.58 -16.68
CA PRO A 98 19.92 15.02 -16.52
C PRO A 98 19.15 15.81 -17.59
N GLN A 99 18.88 15.20 -18.75
CA GLN A 99 18.14 15.83 -19.85
C GLN A 99 16.63 15.65 -19.74
N ALA A 100 16.16 14.70 -18.92
CA ALA A 100 14.75 14.37 -18.73
C ALA A 100 14.44 14.30 -17.22
N PRO A 101 14.36 15.47 -16.53
CA PRO A 101 14.14 15.52 -15.10
C PRO A 101 12.80 14.88 -14.72
N GLY A 102 12.75 14.33 -13.52
CA GLY A 102 11.53 13.71 -13.01
C GLY A 102 10.46 14.75 -12.66
N GLY A 103 9.19 14.33 -12.71
CA GLY A 103 8.06 15.18 -12.33
C GLY A 103 6.75 14.41 -12.27
N THR A 104 5.72 15.00 -11.67
CA THR A 104 4.48 14.28 -11.31
C THR A 104 3.41 14.24 -12.41
N HIS A 105 3.58 14.97 -13.51
CA HIS A 105 2.60 15.16 -14.61
C HIS A 105 1.20 15.60 -14.13
N SER A 106 1.15 16.32 -13.01
CA SER A 106 -0.10 16.66 -12.32
C SER A 106 -0.96 15.44 -12.00
N GLY A 107 -0.34 14.26 -11.85
CA GLY A 107 -0.97 13.01 -11.48
C GLY A 107 -1.27 12.08 -12.64
N GLY A 108 -2.51 11.64 -12.74
CA GLY A 108 -2.93 10.42 -13.42
C GLY A 108 -3.45 9.38 -12.43
N SER A 109 -3.46 8.14 -12.85
CA SER A 109 -3.98 7.03 -12.06
C SER A 109 -3.02 5.86 -12.00
N CYS A 110 -3.01 5.17 -10.86
CA CYS A 110 -2.10 4.05 -10.65
C CYS A 110 -2.81 2.77 -10.21
N GLN A 111 -2.19 1.64 -10.50
CA GLN A 111 -2.47 0.38 -9.82
C GLN A 111 -1.20 -0.18 -9.21
N VAL A 112 -1.36 -0.90 -8.11
CA VAL A 112 -0.30 -1.73 -7.55
C VAL A 112 -0.79 -3.14 -7.31
N GLY A 113 0.10 -4.11 -7.49
CA GLY A 113 -0.25 -5.52 -7.42
C GLY A 113 0.97 -6.41 -7.29
N PHE A 114 0.70 -7.71 -7.27
CA PHE A 114 1.72 -8.72 -7.07
C PHE A 114 1.68 -9.80 -8.14
N SER A 115 2.86 -10.35 -8.44
CA SER A 115 3.04 -11.53 -9.25
C SER A 115 3.87 -12.57 -8.49
N LEU A 116 3.37 -13.81 -8.44
CA LEU A 116 4.06 -14.97 -7.85
C LEU A 116 4.76 -15.85 -8.91
N ASP A 117 4.56 -15.54 -10.19
CA ASP A 117 5.02 -16.35 -11.33
C ASP A 117 6.00 -15.58 -12.23
N LYS A 118 6.79 -14.68 -11.61
CA LYS A 118 7.80 -13.85 -12.24
C LYS A 118 7.23 -12.99 -13.38
N GLY A 119 6.11 -12.32 -13.12
CA GLY A 119 5.54 -11.30 -13.99
C GLY A 119 4.62 -11.82 -15.08
N LYS A 120 4.29 -13.12 -15.10
CA LYS A 120 3.38 -13.70 -16.11
C LYS A 120 1.93 -13.34 -15.83
N THR A 121 1.52 -13.39 -14.56
CA THR A 121 0.20 -12.97 -14.09
C THR A 121 0.31 -12.04 -12.91
N TRP A 122 -0.63 -11.10 -12.82
CA TRP A 122 -0.66 -10.07 -11.79
C TRP A 122 -2.03 -10.00 -11.14
N LYS A 123 -2.04 -9.91 -9.81
CA LYS A 123 -3.25 -9.65 -9.03
C LYS A 123 -3.14 -8.31 -8.34
N MET A 124 -4.21 -7.53 -8.43
CA MET A 124 -4.29 -6.18 -7.88
C MET A 124 -4.32 -6.23 -6.35
N ALA A 125 -3.59 -5.29 -5.73
CA ALA A 125 -3.65 -5.02 -4.30
C ALA A 125 -4.34 -3.68 -4.01
N ALA A 126 -4.10 -2.67 -4.84
CA ALA A 126 -4.83 -1.40 -4.78
C ALA A 126 -4.92 -0.70 -6.14
N SER A 127 -5.97 0.09 -6.28
CA SER A 127 -6.25 0.94 -7.44
C SER A 127 -6.47 2.36 -6.97
N TYR A 128 -5.61 3.28 -7.41
CA TYR A 128 -5.63 4.71 -7.06
C TYR A 128 -6.33 5.46 -8.19
N HIS A 129 -7.58 5.84 -7.94
CA HIS A 129 -8.43 6.50 -8.92
C HIS A 129 -8.13 7.99 -8.87
N GLY A 130 -7.21 8.42 -9.74
CA GLY A 130 -6.71 9.77 -9.79
C GLY A 130 -5.69 10.14 -8.71
N ALA A 131 -5.05 11.29 -8.89
CA ALA A 131 -4.02 11.84 -8.01
C ALA A 131 -2.92 10.84 -7.63
N CYS A 132 -2.55 9.96 -8.56
CA CYS A 132 -1.37 9.11 -8.44
C CYS A 132 -0.52 9.20 -9.71
N PRO A 133 0.72 9.73 -9.62
CA PRO A 133 1.37 10.41 -8.49
C PRO A 133 0.53 11.56 -7.92
N HIS A 134 0.83 12.02 -6.70
CA HIS A 134 0.17 13.22 -6.19
C HIS A 134 0.57 14.41 -7.06
N ALA A 135 -0.40 15.23 -7.43
CA ALA A 135 -0.23 16.43 -8.25
C ALA A 135 0.46 17.55 -7.43
N THR A 136 1.73 17.34 -7.08
CA THR A 136 2.55 18.28 -6.30
C THR A 136 3.79 18.68 -7.07
N GLU A 137 4.30 19.88 -6.77
CA GLU A 137 5.62 20.32 -7.24
C GLU A 137 6.74 19.48 -6.61
N ASP A 138 6.57 19.07 -5.35
CA ASP A 138 7.49 18.18 -4.64
C ASP A 138 7.26 16.72 -5.08
N GLY A 139 8.18 16.19 -5.88
CA GLY A 139 8.19 14.79 -6.31
C GLY A 139 8.96 13.84 -5.37
N SER A 140 9.36 14.29 -4.17
CA SER A 140 10.13 13.48 -3.22
C SER A 140 9.35 12.27 -2.69
N PRO A 141 10.05 11.22 -2.20
CA PRO A 141 9.42 10.07 -1.56
C PRO A 141 8.49 10.44 -0.39
N GLU A 142 8.80 11.49 0.36
CA GLU A 142 8.02 11.97 1.49
C GLU A 142 6.67 12.54 1.06
N ALA A 143 6.66 13.30 -0.04
CA ALA A 143 5.46 13.83 -0.68
C ALA A 143 4.68 12.72 -1.40
N GLN A 144 5.38 11.77 -2.02
CA GLN A 144 4.82 10.74 -2.88
C GLN A 144 4.71 9.37 -2.19
N THR A 145 4.07 9.33 -1.02
CA THR A 145 3.81 8.07 -0.29
C THR A 145 2.37 7.62 -0.39
N PHE A 146 2.16 6.36 -0.77
CA PHE A 146 0.86 5.76 -1.01
C PHE A 146 0.64 4.52 -0.13
N ASP A 147 -0.42 4.54 0.67
CA ASP A 147 -0.75 3.43 1.58
C ASP A 147 -1.64 2.39 0.89
N PHE A 148 -1.27 1.12 1.01
CA PHE A 148 -2.07 -0.02 0.55
C PHE A 148 -2.11 -1.14 1.61
N LYS A 149 -2.81 -2.24 1.32
CA LYS A 149 -2.95 -3.40 2.20
C LYS A 149 -2.52 -4.57 1.35
N VAL A 150 -1.60 -5.35 1.86
CA VAL A 150 -1.20 -6.59 1.19
C VAL A 150 -2.42 -7.50 1.12
N PRO A 151 -2.71 -8.14 -0.03
CA PRO A 151 -3.83 -9.05 -0.14
C PRO A 151 -3.86 -10.09 0.98
N THR A 152 -5.04 -10.42 1.49
CA THR A 152 -5.20 -11.47 2.50
C THR A 152 -5.01 -12.84 1.86
N GLY A 153 -4.49 -13.81 2.62
CA GLY A 153 -4.29 -15.18 2.13
C GLY A 153 -3.27 -15.29 0.98
N MET A 154 -2.39 -14.30 0.83
CA MET A 154 -1.31 -14.33 -0.15
C MET A 154 -0.27 -15.41 0.25
N PRO A 155 0.14 -16.31 -0.66
CA PRO A 155 1.16 -17.31 -0.38
C PRO A 155 2.48 -16.71 0.10
N ALA A 156 3.12 -17.38 1.05
CA ALA A 156 4.44 -17.00 1.54
C ALA A 156 5.54 -17.25 0.48
N GLY A 157 6.58 -16.41 0.50
CA GLY A 157 7.72 -16.50 -0.41
C GLY A 157 8.01 -15.19 -1.13
N ASP A 158 8.99 -15.23 -2.02
CA ASP A 158 9.33 -14.07 -2.84
C ASP A 158 8.24 -13.80 -3.89
N ALA A 159 7.94 -12.52 -4.09
CA ALA A 159 6.99 -12.02 -5.05
C ALA A 159 7.54 -10.78 -5.74
N LEU A 160 7.05 -10.50 -6.95
CA LEU A 160 7.15 -9.17 -7.52
C LEU A 160 6.02 -8.32 -6.96
N PHE A 161 6.36 -7.12 -6.49
CA PHE A 161 5.44 -6.02 -6.33
C PHE A 161 5.60 -5.08 -7.53
N GLY A 162 4.51 -4.73 -8.20
CA GLY A 162 4.51 -3.90 -9.40
C GLY A 162 3.67 -2.66 -9.18
N TRP A 163 4.18 -1.53 -9.65
CA TRP A 163 3.46 -0.27 -9.78
C TRP A 163 3.28 0.03 -11.27
N VAL A 164 2.05 0.38 -11.64
CA VAL A 164 1.69 0.92 -12.95
C VAL A 164 1.12 2.30 -12.75
N TRP A 165 1.51 3.23 -13.62
CA TRP A 165 0.94 4.56 -13.70
C TRP A 165 0.55 4.86 -15.14
N LEU A 166 -0.68 5.34 -15.32
CA LEU A 166 -1.22 5.85 -16.56
C LEU A 166 -1.43 7.35 -16.37
N ASN A 167 -0.62 8.17 -17.05
CA ASN A 167 -0.80 9.63 -17.03
C ASN A 167 -1.85 10.06 -18.07
N ARG A 168 -2.15 11.36 -18.11
CA ARG A 168 -3.17 11.94 -18.99
C ARG A 168 -2.68 12.10 -20.42
N GLU A 169 -1.36 12.03 -20.65
CA GLU A 169 -0.71 12.08 -21.96
C GLU A 169 -0.66 10.71 -22.66
N HIS A 170 -1.41 9.72 -22.15
CA HIS A 170 -1.45 8.35 -22.65
C HIS A 170 -0.09 7.63 -22.62
N GLU A 171 0.69 7.91 -21.58
CA GLU A 171 1.94 7.23 -21.28
C GLU A 171 1.74 6.25 -20.13
N ALA A 172 2.32 5.07 -20.27
CA ALA A 172 2.24 4.02 -19.28
C ALA A 172 3.61 3.82 -18.65
N PHE A 173 3.69 3.77 -17.33
CA PHE A 173 4.92 3.51 -16.60
C PHE A 173 4.77 2.21 -15.83
N MET A 174 5.87 1.46 -15.68
CA MET A 174 5.90 0.31 -14.79
C MET A 174 7.27 0.15 -14.15
N ASN A 175 7.29 0.04 -12.82
CA ASN A 175 8.45 -0.45 -12.10
C ASN A 175 8.03 -1.61 -11.21
N CYS A 176 9.01 -2.45 -10.86
CA CYS A 176 8.79 -3.55 -9.94
C CYS A 176 9.86 -3.60 -8.87
N ALA A 177 9.52 -4.19 -7.73
CA ALA A 177 10.45 -4.56 -6.69
C ALA A 177 10.28 -6.04 -6.32
N LYS A 178 11.38 -6.67 -5.93
CA LYS A 178 11.30 -7.97 -5.25
C LYS A 178 10.97 -7.74 -3.78
N VAL A 179 9.91 -8.39 -3.32
CA VAL A 179 9.46 -8.37 -1.93
C VAL A 179 9.30 -9.80 -1.43
N ASN A 180 9.28 -9.98 -0.12
CA ASN A 180 9.03 -11.27 0.50
C ASN A 180 7.70 -11.23 1.27
N ILE A 181 6.85 -12.23 1.07
CA ILE A 181 5.64 -12.43 1.86
C ILE A 181 5.94 -13.43 2.96
N ALA A 182 5.82 -12.98 4.21
CA ALA A 182 5.98 -13.84 5.36
C ALA A 182 4.85 -14.86 5.43
N ALA A 183 5.15 -16.03 6.00
CA ALA A 183 4.11 -16.98 6.38
C ALA A 183 3.18 -16.34 7.42
N ASP A 184 1.88 -16.56 7.26
CA ASP A 184 0.91 -16.25 8.30
C ASP A 184 1.27 -17.09 9.54
N SER A 185 1.48 -16.45 10.68
CA SER A 185 1.72 -17.16 11.95
C SER A 185 0.49 -17.97 12.41
N SER A 186 -0.65 -17.83 11.74
CA SER A 186 -1.84 -18.68 11.89
C SER A 186 -1.83 -19.92 11.00
N THR A 187 -0.79 -20.09 10.17
CA THR A 187 -0.59 -21.25 9.30
C THR A 187 0.87 -21.69 9.32
N GLU A 188 1.42 -21.91 10.52
CA GLU A 188 2.53 -22.87 10.63
C GLU A 188 1.97 -24.22 10.14
N PRO A 189 2.52 -24.83 9.07
CA PRO A 189 2.30 -26.24 8.84
C PRO A 189 2.93 -26.94 10.04
N SER A 190 2.09 -27.41 10.96
CA SER A 190 2.53 -28.30 12.03
C SER A 190 3.47 -29.32 11.42
N LYS A 191 4.76 -29.24 11.79
CA LYS A 191 5.80 -30.20 11.47
C LYS A 191 5.17 -31.59 11.56
N PRO A 192 5.31 -32.50 10.57
CA PRO A 192 4.66 -33.80 10.63
C PRO A 192 5.05 -34.45 11.95
N SER A 193 4.10 -34.55 12.87
CA SER A 193 4.29 -35.30 14.10
C SER A 193 4.61 -36.72 13.67
N GLN A 194 5.74 -37.23 14.12
CA GLN A 194 6.14 -38.60 13.83
C GLN A 194 4.99 -39.52 14.20
N SER A 195 4.64 -40.36 13.22
CA SER A 195 3.58 -41.35 13.28
C SER A 195 3.76 -42.24 14.51
N ALA A 196 2.78 -42.22 15.42
CA ALA A 196 2.62 -43.24 16.44
C ALA A 196 1.37 -44.06 16.09
N THR A 197 1.64 -45.26 15.59
CA THR A 197 0.82 -46.48 15.72
C THR A 197 -0.47 -46.57 14.89
N GLN A 198 -0.43 -47.53 13.95
CA GLN A 198 -1.54 -48.06 13.17
C GLN A 198 -2.83 -48.31 13.99
N PRO A 199 -4.01 -48.02 13.43
CA PRO A 199 -5.26 -48.61 13.90
C PRO A 199 -5.28 -50.12 13.58
N LYS A 200 -5.40 -50.96 14.61
CA LYS A 200 -5.63 -52.40 14.47
C LYS A 200 -7.08 -52.63 13.99
N PRO A 201 -7.31 -53.37 12.89
CA PRO A 201 -8.66 -53.64 12.38
C PRO A 201 -9.45 -54.58 13.32
N PRO A 202 -10.79 -54.47 13.36
CA PRO A 202 -11.63 -55.30 14.22
C PRO A 202 -11.65 -56.76 13.72
N ALA A 203 -11.38 -57.69 14.63
CA ALA A 203 -11.49 -59.12 14.37
C ALA A 203 -12.96 -59.55 14.48
N TYR A 204 -13.58 -59.88 13.34
CA TYR A 204 -14.80 -60.68 13.28
C TYR A 204 -14.41 -62.12 12.89
N SER A 205 -14.79 -63.09 13.72
CA SER A 205 -14.85 -64.50 13.35
C SER A 205 -16.15 -65.07 13.91
N ALA A 206 -17.05 -65.43 13.02
CA ALA A 206 -18.23 -66.22 13.32
C ALA A 206 -18.09 -67.55 12.56
N THR A 207 -17.90 -68.63 13.31
CA THR A 207 -17.92 -70.00 12.82
C THR A 207 -19.23 -70.64 13.28
N LYS A 208 -19.93 -71.35 12.37
CA LYS A 208 -21.05 -72.24 12.72
C LYS A 208 -20.50 -73.66 12.97
N PRO A 209 -20.99 -74.42 13.97
CA PRO A 209 -22.01 -75.44 13.70
C PRO A 209 -23.12 -75.59 14.79
N ASP A 210 -24.08 -76.48 14.52
CA ASP A 210 -25.48 -76.67 15.02
C ASP A 210 -25.68 -77.18 16.50
N PRO A 211 -26.95 -77.28 17.03
CA PRO A 211 -27.37 -77.03 18.44
C PRO A 211 -27.68 -78.33 19.25
N PRO A 212 -28.50 -78.41 20.36
CA PRO A 212 -29.08 -77.42 21.29
C PRO A 212 -28.96 -77.75 22.84
N ALA A 213 -29.50 -76.83 23.66
CA ALA A 213 -30.18 -76.97 24.96
C ALA A 213 -29.46 -77.52 26.22
N TYR A 214 -29.32 -76.67 27.28
CA TYR A 214 -29.90 -76.82 28.64
C TYR A 214 -29.42 -75.67 29.58
N SER A 215 -30.31 -75.15 30.45
CA SER A 215 -30.01 -74.32 31.66
C SER A 215 -29.90 -75.26 32.89
N PRO A 216 -29.66 -74.85 34.17
CA PRO A 216 -29.29 -73.56 34.80
C PRO A 216 -28.13 -73.70 35.84
N ALA A 217 -27.67 -72.60 36.46
CA ALA A 217 -27.47 -72.43 37.93
C ALA A 217 -26.42 -71.35 38.33
N LYS A 218 -26.82 -70.54 39.33
CA LYS A 218 -26.08 -69.59 40.20
C LYS A 218 -25.19 -70.35 41.23
N PRO A 219 -24.49 -69.75 42.25
CA PRO A 219 -24.07 -68.35 42.56
C PRO A 219 -22.63 -68.17 43.18
N LYS A 220 -22.19 -66.90 43.38
CA LYS A 220 -21.45 -66.28 44.55
C LYS A 220 -20.06 -66.85 45.01
N GLU A 221 -19.07 -66.14 45.59
CA GLU A 221 -18.88 -64.78 46.17
C GLU A 221 -17.36 -64.55 46.51
N THR A 222 -16.86 -63.30 46.35
CA THR A 222 -15.85 -62.50 47.15
C THR A 222 -14.41 -62.99 47.48
N PRO A 223 -13.46 -62.14 47.97
CA PRO A 223 -13.22 -60.68 47.86
C PRO A 223 -11.73 -60.26 47.57
N ALA A 224 -11.49 -58.94 47.54
CA ALA A 224 -10.31 -58.15 47.16
C ALA A 224 -9.03 -58.26 48.05
N PRO A 225 -7.94 -57.54 47.67
CA PRO A 225 -7.45 -56.45 48.54
C PRO A 225 -7.03 -55.14 47.82
N GLN A 226 -6.91 -54.07 48.61
CA GLN A 226 -6.83 -52.64 48.28
C GLN A 226 -5.40 -52.05 48.08
N VAL A 227 -5.33 -51.06 47.17
CA VAL A 227 -4.70 -49.69 47.15
C VAL A 227 -3.39 -49.41 47.95
N PRO A 228 -2.46 -48.61 47.38
CA PRO A 228 -2.29 -47.20 47.81
C PRO A 228 -2.18 -46.15 46.66
N GLN A 229 -2.73 -44.94 46.88
CA GLN A 229 -2.53 -43.71 46.07
C GLN A 229 -1.35 -42.86 46.62
N PRO A 230 -0.77 -41.95 45.80
CA PRO A 230 -0.80 -40.49 46.06
C PRO A 230 -0.79 -39.66 44.74
N GLN A 231 -1.02 -38.33 44.60
CA GLN A 231 -1.52 -37.17 45.36
C GLN A 231 -1.85 -36.06 44.32
N VAL A 232 -2.72 -35.10 44.66
CA VAL A 232 -3.27 -34.04 43.78
C VAL A 232 -2.80 -32.65 44.25
N ASP A 233 -2.33 -31.81 43.33
CA ASP A 233 -2.01 -30.39 43.58
C ASP A 233 -3.21 -29.44 43.31
N PRO A 234 -3.32 -28.28 44.00
CA PRO A 234 -4.52 -27.43 44.03
C PRO A 234 -4.65 -26.43 42.85
N PRO A 235 -5.86 -25.84 42.63
CA PRO A 235 -6.13 -24.97 41.49
C PRO A 235 -5.69 -23.52 41.73
N ASN A 236 -4.97 -22.95 40.77
CA ASN A 236 -4.66 -21.52 40.72
C ASN A 236 -5.85 -20.75 40.13
N ASN A 237 -6.43 -19.86 40.93
CA ASN A 237 -7.54 -18.99 40.57
C ASN A 237 -6.99 -17.69 39.97
N GLN A 238 -6.85 -17.62 38.64
CA GLN A 238 -6.61 -16.37 37.92
C GLN A 238 -7.67 -16.18 36.83
N GLN A 239 -8.53 -15.21 37.08
CA GLN A 239 -9.57 -14.75 36.17
C GLN A 239 -8.93 -13.98 35.00
N PRO A 240 -9.33 -14.22 33.74
CA PRO A 240 -8.76 -13.51 32.60
C PRO A 240 -9.16 -12.03 32.60
N PRO A 241 -8.30 -11.10 32.12
CA PRO A 241 -8.62 -9.69 32.08
C PRO A 241 -9.78 -9.43 31.11
N VAL A 242 -10.82 -8.78 31.62
CA VAL A 242 -11.97 -8.28 30.85
C VAL A 242 -11.49 -7.15 29.93
N VAL A 243 -11.50 -7.40 28.62
CA VAL A 243 -11.23 -6.37 27.61
C VAL A 243 -12.50 -5.55 27.42
N THR A 244 -12.49 -4.31 27.89
CA THR A 244 -13.60 -3.36 27.66
C THR A 244 -13.36 -2.65 26.33
N VAL A 245 -14.11 -3.03 25.29
CA VAL A 245 -14.09 -2.35 23.99
C VAL A 245 -14.97 -1.10 24.10
N THR A 246 -14.35 0.08 24.14
CA THR A 246 -15.08 1.35 24.05
C THR A 246 -15.17 1.77 22.58
N THR A 247 -16.32 1.55 21.96
CA THR A 247 -16.60 2.02 20.60
C THR A 247 -16.84 3.52 20.63
N VAL A 248 -15.87 4.32 20.17
CA VAL A 248 -16.07 5.77 19.99
C VAL A 248 -16.69 5.99 18.61
N VAL A 249 -18.00 6.22 18.57
CA VAL A 249 -18.69 6.67 17.36
C VAL A 249 -18.48 8.17 17.23
N ALA A 250 -17.54 8.58 16.39
CA ALA A 250 -17.37 9.99 16.02
C ALA A 250 -18.31 10.31 14.85
N THR A 251 -19.42 11.00 15.14
CA THR A 251 -20.29 11.58 14.11
C THR A 251 -19.72 12.95 13.74
N THR A 252 -19.04 13.05 12.59
CA THR A 252 -18.55 14.34 12.09
C THR A 252 -19.70 15.07 11.40
N ILE A 253 -20.17 16.16 12.00
CA ILE A 253 -21.06 17.12 11.36
C ILE A 253 -20.19 18.08 10.55
N TYR A 254 -20.38 18.13 9.23
CA TYR A 254 -19.75 19.13 8.37
C TYR A 254 -20.51 20.45 8.51
N GLN A 255 -19.88 21.48 9.08
CA GLN A 255 -20.30 22.86 8.81
C GLN A 255 -19.61 23.32 7.53
N ALA A 256 -20.40 23.75 6.55
CA ALA A 256 -19.91 24.41 5.36
C ALA A 256 -19.25 25.73 5.75
N TYR A 257 -18.00 25.93 5.33
CA TYR A 257 -17.27 27.18 5.53
C TYR A 257 -17.57 28.10 4.34
N GLU A 258 -18.28 29.20 4.61
CA GLU A 258 -18.33 30.35 3.70
C GLU A 258 -17.22 31.35 4.08
N PRO A 259 -16.35 31.76 3.14
CA PRO A 259 -15.27 32.68 3.45
C PRO A 259 -15.83 34.09 3.70
N SER A 260 -15.70 34.57 4.94
CA SER A 260 -16.00 35.97 5.27
C SER A 260 -14.82 36.87 4.93
N ALA A 261 -15.13 38.01 4.31
CA ALA A 261 -14.19 39.02 3.81
C ALA A 261 -13.20 39.52 4.88
N ILE A 262 -11.95 39.69 4.46
CA ILE A 262 -10.85 40.29 5.22
C ILE A 262 -11.14 41.79 5.42
N PRO A 263 -11.13 42.33 6.65
CA PRO A 263 -10.90 43.75 6.87
C PRO A 263 -9.42 43.99 7.17
N THR A 264 -8.84 44.89 6.38
CA THR A 264 -7.57 45.57 6.63
C THR A 264 -7.65 46.45 7.87
N SER A 265 -6.64 46.40 8.74
CA SER A 265 -6.06 47.58 9.42
C SER A 265 -4.86 47.20 10.28
N GLU A 266 -3.81 48.00 10.11
CA GLU A 266 -2.57 47.99 10.88
C GLU A 266 -2.75 48.64 12.27
N ALA A 267 -1.78 48.34 13.14
CA ALA A 267 -1.30 49.11 14.29
C ALA A 267 -2.17 49.15 15.58
N GLU A 268 -1.66 48.56 16.67
CA GLU A 268 -0.88 49.25 17.72
C GLU A 268 -0.62 48.29 18.90
N GLN A 269 0.63 48.18 19.33
CA GLN A 269 0.99 47.64 20.65
C GLN A 269 0.78 48.74 21.71
N PRO A 270 0.41 48.35 22.94
CA PRO A 270 1.06 48.97 24.08
C PRO A 270 1.63 47.94 25.07
N ASP A 271 2.87 48.21 25.46
CA ASP A 271 3.54 47.74 26.66
C ASP A 271 2.85 48.28 27.91
N ASN A 272 2.72 47.46 28.95
CA ASN A 272 2.60 47.94 30.33
C ASN A 272 2.98 46.83 31.34
N SER A 273 3.88 47.24 32.23
CA SER A 273 4.56 46.43 33.24
C SER A 273 3.79 46.24 34.56
N TYR A 274 4.25 45.25 35.32
CA TYR A 274 4.08 44.99 36.77
C TYR A 274 2.78 44.36 37.29
N GLY A 275 2.93 43.16 37.86
CA GLY A 275 1.91 42.49 38.68
C GLY A 275 2.23 41.01 38.90
N ASP A 276 2.96 40.72 39.97
CA ASP A 276 3.35 39.39 40.45
C ASP A 276 2.14 38.57 40.92
N SER A 277 1.89 37.41 40.30
CA SER A 277 1.22 36.27 40.93
C SER A 277 1.40 35.00 40.08
N GLN A 278 2.18 34.05 40.63
CA GLN A 278 2.13 32.59 40.42
C GLN A 278 1.46 32.08 39.13
N LYS A 279 2.26 31.70 38.13
CA LYS A 279 1.78 30.90 36.98
C LYS A 279 2.36 29.48 37.00
N TRP A 280 1.60 28.57 37.59
CA TRP A 280 1.52 27.20 37.05
C TRP A 280 0.83 27.30 35.69
N GLY A 281 1.61 27.27 34.62
CA GLY A 281 1.09 27.40 33.28
C GLY A 281 2.21 27.59 32.28
N ARG A 282 2.95 26.51 31.99
CA ARG A 282 3.62 26.46 30.69
C ARG A 282 2.51 26.63 29.65
N PRO A 283 2.54 27.65 28.78
CA PRO A 283 1.59 27.70 27.68
C PRO A 283 1.70 26.37 26.93
N HIS A 284 0.57 25.68 26.78
CA HIS A 284 0.52 24.55 25.88
C HIS A 284 1.03 25.05 24.52
N PRO A 285 1.98 24.35 23.88
CA PRO A 285 2.45 24.74 22.56
C PRO A 285 1.24 25.00 21.68
N GLU A 286 1.16 26.22 21.14
CA GLU A 286 0.06 26.63 20.29
C GLU A 286 -0.07 25.61 19.16
N VAL A 287 -1.21 24.93 19.10
CA VAL A 287 -1.44 23.87 18.13
C VAL A 287 -1.52 24.56 16.78
N LYS A 288 -0.53 24.32 15.91
CA LYS A 288 -0.50 24.91 14.57
C LYS A 288 -1.82 24.58 13.83
N PRO A 289 -2.33 25.47 12.97
CA PRO A 289 -3.51 25.20 12.14
C PRO A 289 -3.38 23.86 11.41
N ASN A 290 -4.50 23.15 11.19
CA ASN A 290 -4.55 21.85 10.51
C ASN A 290 -3.75 20.70 11.17
N THR A 291 -3.41 20.82 12.45
CA THR A 291 -2.78 19.73 13.22
C THR A 291 -3.83 18.77 13.78
N ARG A 292 -3.74 17.49 13.41
CA ARG A 292 -4.51 16.39 14.00
C ARG A 292 -3.69 15.66 15.06
N ARG A 293 -4.33 15.35 16.18
CA ARG A 293 -3.71 14.63 17.30
C ARG A 293 -4.09 13.16 17.29
N TYR A 294 -3.12 12.30 17.59
CA TYR A 294 -3.26 10.86 17.68
C TYR A 294 -2.66 10.36 19.01
N ASP A 295 -3.30 9.38 19.63
CA ASP A 295 -2.72 8.60 20.71
C ASP A 295 -2.28 7.24 20.14
N VAL A 296 -0.97 7.01 20.10
CA VAL A 296 -0.35 5.84 19.46
C VAL A 296 0.59 5.18 20.46
N ASP A 297 0.29 3.93 20.83
CA ASP A 297 1.10 3.12 21.75
C ASP A 297 1.45 3.87 23.06
N GLY A 298 0.44 4.55 23.63
CA GLY A 298 0.57 5.33 24.87
C GLY A 298 1.26 6.69 24.72
N SER A 299 1.61 7.08 23.49
CA SER A 299 2.28 8.34 23.18
C SER A 299 1.36 9.29 22.41
N ARG A 300 1.48 10.58 22.69
CA ARG A 300 0.73 11.64 22.01
C ARG A 300 1.52 12.14 20.82
N CYS A 301 0.87 12.13 19.66
CA CYS A 301 1.45 12.50 18.38
C CYS A 301 0.62 13.59 17.70
N ASP A 302 1.26 14.69 17.34
CA ASP A 302 0.67 15.80 16.61
C ASP A 302 1.14 15.73 15.15
N CYS A 303 0.19 15.57 14.24
CA CYS A 303 0.42 15.38 12.82
C CYS A 303 -0.20 16.49 11.99
N ARG A 304 0.49 16.91 10.94
CA ARG A 304 0.02 17.91 10.00
C ARG A 304 0.35 17.47 8.57
N ARG A 305 -0.48 17.90 7.63
CA ARG A 305 -0.17 17.87 6.20
C ARG A 305 0.29 19.27 5.80
N ASP A 306 1.44 19.36 5.17
CA ASP A 306 1.89 20.61 4.58
C ASP A 306 1.01 20.96 3.37
N GLU A 307 0.54 22.19 3.27
CA GLU A 307 -0.44 22.57 2.23
C GLU A 307 0.20 22.67 0.83
N LEU A 308 1.49 23.01 0.75
CA LEU A 308 2.21 23.19 -0.52
C LEU A 308 2.80 21.87 -1.02
N THR A 309 3.51 21.15 -0.15
CA THR A 309 4.20 19.91 -0.52
C THR A 309 3.30 18.67 -0.40
N LEU A 310 2.13 18.80 0.22
CA LEU A 310 1.25 17.70 0.65
C LEU A 310 1.93 16.66 1.54
N ALA A 311 3.17 16.88 1.96
CA ALA A 311 3.93 15.99 2.80
C ALA A 311 3.32 15.97 4.20
N ALA A 312 2.96 14.78 4.65
CA ALA A 312 2.53 14.57 6.03
C ALA A 312 3.74 14.47 6.96
N ARG A 313 3.64 15.13 8.12
CA ARG A 313 4.65 15.07 9.17
C ARG A 313 3.97 14.88 10.52
N CYS A 314 4.55 14.02 11.36
CA CYS A 314 4.09 13.79 12.72
C CYS A 314 5.24 14.03 13.70
N PHE A 315 4.90 14.55 14.86
CA PHE A 315 5.80 14.67 15.99
C PHE A 315 5.16 14.01 17.21
N CYS A 316 5.85 13.05 17.81
CA CYS A 316 5.39 12.35 19.00
C CYS A 316 6.22 12.72 20.23
N ASN A 317 5.61 12.67 21.40
CA ASN A 317 6.30 12.87 22.68
C ASN A 317 7.19 11.67 23.09
N SER A 318 7.17 10.56 22.36
CA SER A 318 8.05 9.41 22.57
C SER A 318 9.32 9.52 21.72
N PRO A 319 10.48 9.09 22.25
CA PRO A 319 11.72 9.00 21.46
C PRO A 319 11.69 7.86 20.42
N ASP A 320 10.73 6.92 20.51
CA ASP A 320 10.63 5.81 19.57
C ASP A 320 10.06 6.26 18.20
N LYS A 321 10.93 6.29 17.19
CA LYS A 321 10.57 6.62 15.80
C LYS A 321 9.61 5.62 15.15
N ALA A 322 9.42 4.41 15.69
CA ALA A 322 8.39 3.50 15.22
C ALA A 322 6.98 4.05 15.52
N ILE A 323 6.80 4.73 16.67
CA ILE A 323 5.53 5.35 17.06
C ILE A 323 5.22 6.54 16.14
N GLU A 324 6.20 7.40 15.86
CA GLU A 324 6.06 8.52 14.92
C GLU A 324 5.67 8.06 13.51
N ARG A 325 6.33 7.01 13.01
CA ARG A 325 5.97 6.40 11.71
C ARG A 325 4.58 5.77 11.72
N LYS A 326 4.14 5.21 12.85
CA LYS A 326 2.78 4.66 13.00
C LYS A 326 1.74 5.78 13.02
N ALA A 327 1.97 6.87 13.75
CA ALA A 327 1.13 8.05 13.74
C ALA A 327 1.04 8.67 12.33
N LEU A 328 2.16 8.75 11.62
CA LEU A 328 2.22 9.24 10.24
C LEU A 328 1.36 8.42 9.29
N ARG A 329 1.42 7.09 9.40
CA ARG A 329 0.54 6.19 8.63
C ARG A 329 -0.93 6.39 8.98
N LEU A 330 -1.27 6.48 10.27
CA LEU A 330 -2.64 6.76 10.70
C LEU A 330 -3.15 8.11 10.16
N HIS A 331 -2.29 9.11 10.11
CA HIS A 331 -2.63 10.43 9.58
C HIS A 331 -2.84 10.40 8.06
N ARG A 332 -1.93 9.79 7.31
CA ARG A 332 -2.04 9.64 5.84
C ARG A 332 -3.32 8.91 5.42
N ARG A 333 -3.77 7.93 6.20
CA ARG A 333 -5.06 7.23 5.99
C ARG A 333 -6.28 8.15 6.05
N THR A 334 -6.18 9.32 6.69
CA THR A 334 -7.30 10.27 6.72
C THR A 334 -7.46 11.05 5.42
N PHE A 335 -6.47 10.99 4.51
CA PHE A 335 -6.51 11.71 3.24
C PHE A 335 -7.28 10.97 2.15
N TYR A 336 -7.41 9.64 2.26
CA TYR A 336 -8.00 8.82 1.22
C TYR A 336 -9.09 7.90 1.78
N ARG A 337 -10.21 7.78 1.04
CA ARG A 337 -11.22 6.78 1.35
C ARG A 337 -10.76 5.44 0.79
N ARG A 338 -10.48 4.50 1.68
CA ARG A 338 -9.85 3.22 1.35
C ARG A 338 -10.80 2.05 1.60
N THR A 339 -10.95 1.16 0.63
CA THR A 339 -11.70 -0.09 0.82
C THR A 339 -10.80 -1.21 1.34
N ASP A 340 -11.43 -2.29 1.79
CA ASP A 340 -10.75 -3.44 2.41
C ASP A 340 -9.70 -4.08 1.50
N ALA A 341 -8.78 -4.83 2.12
CA ALA A 341 -7.79 -5.60 1.39
C ALA A 341 -8.47 -6.59 0.43
N CYS A 342 -7.89 -6.78 -0.75
CA CYS A 342 -8.31 -7.86 -1.64
C CYS A 342 -7.97 -9.23 -1.04
N ASP A 343 -8.88 -10.21 -1.14
CA ASP A 343 -8.52 -11.61 -0.90
C ASP A 343 -7.71 -12.14 -2.08
N TRP A 344 -6.56 -12.78 -1.84
CA TRP A 344 -5.66 -13.21 -2.91
C TRP A 344 -6.33 -14.13 -3.93
N LYS A 345 -7.29 -14.98 -3.52
CA LYS A 345 -7.93 -15.92 -4.45
C LYS A 345 -8.86 -15.20 -5.42
N THR A 346 -9.57 -14.18 -4.94
CA THR A 346 -10.57 -13.43 -5.70
C THR A 346 -10.11 -12.06 -6.18
N ALA A 347 -8.90 -11.63 -5.81
CA ALA A 347 -8.32 -10.35 -6.19
C ALA A 347 -8.39 -10.17 -7.72
N PRO A 348 -8.88 -9.01 -8.20
CA PRO A 348 -8.94 -8.70 -9.62
C PRO A 348 -7.58 -8.87 -10.30
N LYS A 349 -7.60 -9.21 -11.59
CA LYS A 349 -6.39 -9.19 -12.42
C LYS A 349 -5.94 -7.73 -12.58
N MET A 350 -4.64 -7.50 -12.50
CA MET A 350 -4.03 -6.23 -12.84
C MET A 350 -3.43 -6.36 -14.24
N GLU A 351 -3.86 -5.53 -15.18
CA GLU A 351 -3.15 -5.41 -16.46
C GLU A 351 -1.92 -4.52 -16.24
N VAL A 352 -0.84 -4.79 -16.98
CA VAL A 352 0.45 -4.08 -16.80
C VAL A 352 1.02 -3.58 -18.12
N SER A 353 0.31 -3.85 -19.21
CA SER A 353 0.71 -3.55 -20.56
C SER A 353 -0.35 -2.65 -21.19
N TYR A 354 -0.06 -1.35 -21.17
CA TYR A 354 -0.92 -0.28 -21.66
C TYR A 354 -0.16 0.60 -22.67
N TYR A 355 -0.91 1.17 -23.62
CA TYR A 355 -0.51 2.28 -24.51
C TYR A 355 0.64 2.03 -25.50
N THR A 356 1.57 1.13 -25.23
CA THR A 356 2.62 0.71 -26.18
C THR A 356 2.04 0.05 -27.42
N THR A 357 2.81 -0.01 -28.51
CA THR A 357 2.33 -0.61 -29.77
C THR A 357 2.06 -2.12 -29.66
N ASP A 358 2.71 -2.78 -28.69
CA ASP A 358 2.54 -4.19 -28.32
C ASP A 358 1.66 -4.40 -27.08
N ALA A 359 0.96 -3.36 -26.61
CA ALA A 359 0.21 -3.44 -25.37
C ALA A 359 -0.98 -4.40 -25.48
N LYS A 360 -1.38 -5.01 -24.36
CA LYS A 360 -2.60 -5.82 -24.30
C LYS A 360 -3.87 -4.97 -24.27
N CYS A 361 -3.78 -3.77 -23.71
CA CYS A 361 -4.92 -2.90 -23.48
C CYS A 361 -4.59 -1.50 -24.02
N ALA A 362 -5.50 -0.92 -24.80
CA ALA A 362 -5.34 0.40 -25.42
C ALA A 362 -4.00 0.56 -26.18
N ALA A 363 -3.57 -0.46 -26.94
CA ALA A 363 -2.30 -0.43 -27.67
C ALA A 363 -2.24 0.74 -28.65
N GLY A 364 -1.19 1.56 -28.63
CA GLY A 364 -1.03 2.74 -29.49
C GLY A 364 -1.95 3.90 -29.13
N ALA A 365 -2.43 4.00 -27.88
CA ALA A 365 -3.32 5.08 -27.44
C ALA A 365 -2.71 6.47 -27.69
N LYS A 366 -1.44 6.68 -27.34
CA LYS A 366 -0.74 7.96 -27.57
C LYS A 366 -0.65 8.34 -29.05
N ASP A 367 -0.47 7.36 -29.94
CA ASP A 367 -0.42 7.62 -31.38
C ASP A 367 -1.80 8.01 -31.94
N ARG A 368 -2.88 7.49 -31.35
CA ARG A 368 -4.26 7.81 -31.75
C ARG A 368 -4.77 9.11 -31.14
N LEU A 369 -4.36 9.39 -29.91
CA LEU A 369 -4.75 10.56 -29.13
C LEU A 369 -3.49 11.16 -28.51
N PRO A 370 -2.77 12.02 -29.24
CA PRO A 370 -1.52 12.61 -28.76
C PRO A 370 -1.72 13.74 -27.73
N GLU A 371 -2.96 14.16 -27.50
CA GLU A 371 -3.30 15.24 -26.57
C GLU A 371 -3.50 14.71 -25.14
N SER A 372 -3.22 15.56 -24.15
CA SER A 372 -3.45 15.26 -22.74
C SER A 372 -4.95 15.31 -22.42
N ASP A 373 -5.45 14.29 -21.72
CA ASP A 373 -6.82 14.22 -21.24
C ASP A 373 -7.11 15.27 -20.15
N ASN A 374 -8.38 15.69 -20.05
CA ASN A 374 -8.88 16.52 -18.95
C ASN A 374 -9.49 15.69 -17.80
N PHE A 375 -9.26 14.38 -17.80
CA PHE A 375 -9.77 13.43 -16.82
C PHE A 375 -8.66 12.47 -16.37
N GLU A 376 -8.88 11.82 -15.25
CA GLU A 376 -8.07 10.70 -14.76
C GLU A 376 -8.91 9.43 -14.72
N LEU A 377 -8.24 8.29 -14.55
CA LEU A 377 -8.83 6.97 -14.72
C LEU A 377 -9.26 6.34 -13.39
N ALA A 378 -10.38 5.64 -13.42
CA ALA A 378 -10.81 4.69 -12.40
C ALA A 378 -10.95 3.30 -13.02
N TRP A 379 -10.88 2.26 -12.18
CA TRP A 379 -11.18 0.90 -12.61
C TRP A 379 -12.41 0.38 -11.88
N ASP A 380 -13.22 -0.42 -12.58
CA ASP A 380 -14.32 -1.15 -11.97
C ASP A 380 -13.78 -2.38 -11.22
N VAL A 381 -13.35 -2.15 -9.98
CA VAL A 381 -12.78 -3.15 -9.09
C VAL A 381 -13.43 -3.08 -7.70
N ASN A 382 -13.57 -4.23 -7.06
CA ASN A 382 -14.39 -4.40 -5.86
C ASN A 382 -13.62 -4.34 -4.52
N CYS A 383 -12.29 -4.22 -4.55
CA CYS A 383 -11.44 -4.21 -3.36
C CYS A 383 -10.20 -3.34 -3.60
N GLY A 384 -9.51 -2.92 -2.54
CA GLY A 384 -8.28 -2.13 -2.66
C GLY A 384 -8.44 -0.77 -3.36
N VAL A 385 -9.66 -0.28 -3.52
CA VAL A 385 -9.94 1.03 -4.13
C VAL A 385 -9.50 2.13 -3.17
N VAL A 386 -8.70 3.05 -3.70
CA VAL A 386 -8.27 4.27 -3.03
C VAL A 386 -8.77 5.44 -3.86
N ALA A 387 -9.76 6.16 -3.34
CA ALA A 387 -10.22 7.40 -3.96
C ALA A 387 -9.23 8.52 -3.65
N GLY A 388 -8.56 9.05 -4.68
CA GLY A 388 -7.71 10.23 -4.59
C GLY A 388 -8.53 11.51 -4.44
N ILE A 389 -7.88 12.58 -3.98
CA ILE A 389 -8.39 13.95 -4.15
C ILE A 389 -7.80 14.42 -5.48
N SER A 390 -8.51 14.13 -6.57
CA SER A 390 -8.13 14.57 -7.91
C SER A 390 -8.77 15.92 -8.21
N ASP A 391 -8.01 16.79 -8.89
CA ASP A 391 -8.51 18.03 -9.47
C ASP A 391 -9.17 17.80 -10.85
N TYR A 392 -9.13 16.56 -11.36
CA TYR A 392 -9.65 16.17 -12.66
C TYR A 392 -10.90 15.29 -12.52
N GLU A 393 -11.73 15.28 -13.57
CA GLU A 393 -12.87 14.36 -13.65
C GLU A 393 -12.36 12.91 -13.61
N ILE A 394 -13.02 12.02 -12.87
CA ILE A 394 -12.68 10.60 -12.84
C ILE A 394 -13.56 9.84 -13.83
N LYS A 395 -12.96 9.17 -14.81
CA LYS A 395 -13.66 8.31 -15.78
C LYS A 395 -13.28 6.85 -15.62
N THR A 396 -14.28 5.97 -15.70
CA THR A 396 -14.04 4.52 -15.69
C THR A 396 -13.29 4.13 -16.96
N PHE A 397 -12.12 3.52 -16.78
CA PHE A 397 -11.24 3.06 -17.84
C PHE A 397 -11.81 1.83 -18.55
N THR A 398 -11.69 1.80 -19.88
CA THR A 398 -11.92 0.62 -20.72
C THR A 398 -10.82 0.50 -21.77
N CYS A 399 -10.46 -0.72 -22.18
CA CYS A 399 -9.35 -0.93 -23.12
C CYS A 399 -9.58 -0.36 -24.52
N ASP A 400 -10.83 -0.07 -24.87
CA ASP A 400 -11.31 0.46 -26.14
C ASP A 400 -11.60 1.97 -26.12
N MET A 401 -11.41 2.65 -24.98
CA MET A 401 -11.80 4.06 -24.84
C MET A 401 -11.00 5.02 -25.73
N TYR A 402 -9.89 4.57 -26.32
CA TYR A 402 -8.98 5.36 -27.14
C TYR A 402 -8.96 4.93 -28.61
N GLY A 403 -9.94 4.13 -29.06
CA GLY A 403 -10.10 3.69 -30.44
C GLY A 403 -9.52 2.32 -30.73
#